data_AF-R7MC30-F1
#
_entry.id   AF-R7MC30-F1
#
_cell.length_a   1.000
_cell.length_b   1.000
_cell.length_c   1.000
_cell.angle_alpha   90.00
_cell.angle_beta   90.00
_cell.angle_gamma   90.00
#
_symmetry.space_group_name_H-M   'P 1'
#
loop_
_entity.id
_entity.type
_entity.pdbx_description
1 polymer ?
#
loop_
_entity_poly.entity_id
_entity_poly.type
_entity_poly.pdbx_seq_one_letter_code
_entity_poly.pdbx_strand_id
1 'polypeptide(L)'
;MIINSNTVGIIADDLTGANDTALQFELNGADTNILLNNEIQKTQTNPSQAWAISTESRNVSPQDAFEKVKNAAQLFVNEINPDFFYKKIDSTVRGNIAVEVLSLLQVLEWDAAIVMPAFPQEGRITVGGYHLLKGVPIERTEMARGPQSPIS
;
A
#
# COMPACT_ATOMS: atom_id res chain seq x y z
N MET A 1 -4.72 -30.78 2.07
CA MET A 1 -5.87 -29.86 2.04
C MET A 1 -5.37 -28.60 1.36
N ILE A 2 -5.68 -28.41 0.08
CA ILE A 2 -5.26 -27.20 -0.64
C ILE A 2 -6.33 -26.17 -0.36
N ILE A 3 -6.06 -25.26 0.57
CA ILE A 3 -6.86 -24.06 0.74
C ILE A 3 -6.43 -23.12 -0.40
N ASN A 4 -7.20 -23.08 -1.49
CA ASN A 4 -7.08 -22.02 -2.48
C ASN A 4 -7.72 -20.76 -1.86
N SER A 5 -7.00 -20.12 -0.96
CA SER A 5 -7.35 -18.79 -0.48
C SER A 5 -6.70 -17.76 -1.41
N ASN A 6 -7.46 -16.74 -1.79
CA ASN A 6 -7.02 -15.63 -2.63
C ASN A 6 -7.26 -14.31 -1.87
N THR A 7 -6.91 -14.28 -0.58
CA THR A 7 -7.18 -13.11 0.26
C THR A 7 -6.02 -12.12 0.17
N VAL A 8 -6.34 -10.84 0.04
CA VAL A 8 -5.36 -9.75 -0.10
C VAL A 8 -5.49 -8.77 1.06
N GLY A 9 -4.36 -8.48 1.71
CA GLY A 9 -4.22 -7.38 2.66
C GLY A 9 -3.65 -6.14 1.96
N ILE A 10 -4.46 -5.10 1.81
CA ILE A 10 -4.09 -3.80 1.25
C ILE A 10 -3.70 -2.86 2.40
N ILE A 11 -2.46 -2.36 2.38
CA ILE A 11 -2.00 -1.34 3.33
C ILE A 11 -1.65 -0.09 2.53
N ALA A 12 -2.39 1.00 2.76
CA ALA A 12 -2.19 2.26 2.06
C ALA A 12 -1.58 3.32 2.98
N ASP A 13 -0.73 4.18 2.42
CA ASP A 13 -0.12 5.31 3.14
C ASP A 13 -1.11 6.45 3.45
N ASP A 14 -2.25 6.51 2.77
CA ASP A 14 -3.37 7.42 3.02
C ASP A 14 -4.76 6.78 2.76
N LEU A 15 -5.81 7.42 3.28
CA LEU A 15 -7.18 6.94 3.15
C LEU A 15 -7.71 7.00 1.72
N THR A 16 -7.32 8.01 0.94
CA THR A 16 -7.74 8.12 -0.47
C THR A 16 -7.20 6.94 -1.29
N GLY A 17 -5.93 6.59 -1.10
CA GLY A 17 -5.32 5.43 -1.75
C GLY A 17 -5.92 4.10 -1.29
N ALA A 18 -6.27 3.97 -0.01
CA ALA A 18 -6.98 2.80 0.51
C ALA A 18 -8.31 2.60 -0.21
N ASN A 19 -9.14 3.65 -0.26
CA ASN A 19 -10.47 3.61 -0.86
C ASN A 19 -10.43 3.36 -2.38
N ASP A 20 -9.52 4.05 -3.08
CA ASP A 20 -9.34 3.86 -4.52
C ASP A 20 -8.95 2.42 -4.85
N THR A 21 -7.99 1.87 -4.11
CA THR A 21 -7.54 0.48 -4.32
C THR A 21 -8.67 -0.50 -3.99
N ALA A 22 -9.32 -0.35 -2.83
CA ALA A 22 -10.44 -1.19 -2.42
C ALA A 22 -11.57 -1.20 -3.46
N LEU A 23 -11.92 -0.03 -4.01
CA LEU A 23 -12.91 0.09 -5.07
C LEU A 23 -12.49 -0.69 -6.33
N GLN A 24 -11.20 -0.68 -6.71
CA GLN A 24 -10.75 -1.49 -7.85
C GLN A 24 -10.91 -2.99 -7.59
N PHE A 25 -10.66 -3.48 -6.37
CA PHE A 25 -10.88 -4.88 -6.02
C PHE A 25 -12.37 -5.25 -6.09
N GLU A 26 -13.25 -4.43 -5.53
CA GLU A 26 -14.70 -4.60 -5.58
C GLU A 26 -15.24 -4.63 -7.02
N LEU A 27 -14.81 -3.68 -7.86
CA LEU A 27 -15.21 -3.62 -9.28
C LEU A 27 -14.72 -4.83 -10.09
N ASN A 28 -13.71 -5.55 -9.61
CA ASN A 28 -13.21 -6.79 -10.21
C ASN A 28 -13.77 -8.06 -9.51
N GLY A 29 -14.79 -7.90 -8.65
CA GLY A 29 -15.56 -9.00 -8.08
C GLY A 29 -15.01 -9.58 -6.76
N ALA A 30 -14.05 -8.91 -6.13
CA ALA A 30 -13.56 -9.30 -4.81
C ALA A 30 -14.39 -8.62 -3.71
N ASP A 31 -15.00 -9.41 -2.82
CA ASP A 31 -15.67 -8.87 -1.63
C ASP A 31 -14.65 -8.13 -0.77
N THR A 32 -14.85 -6.81 -0.60
CA THR A 32 -13.81 -5.90 -0.07
C THR A 32 -14.28 -5.16 1.18
N ASN A 33 -13.44 -5.19 2.23
CA ASN A 33 -13.62 -4.39 3.44
C ASN A 33 -12.57 -3.29 3.56
N ILE A 34 -12.98 -2.12 4.05
CA ILE A 34 -12.09 -1.02 4.41
C ILE A 34 -12.16 -0.82 5.93
N LEU A 35 -11.03 -0.96 6.60
CA LEU A 35 -10.88 -0.75 8.03
C LEU A 35 -10.59 0.72 8.31
N LEU A 36 -11.45 1.34 9.12
CA LEU A 36 -11.27 2.71 9.61
C LEU A 36 -10.56 2.76 10.97
N ASN A 37 -10.48 1.62 11.66
CA ASN A 37 -9.83 1.44 12.93
C ASN A 37 -9.08 0.09 12.95
N ASN A 38 -8.27 -0.14 13.98
CA ASN A 38 -7.47 -1.36 14.12
C ASN A 38 -8.29 -2.55 14.65
N GLU A 39 -9.60 -2.57 14.39
CA GLU A 39 -10.51 -3.61 14.88
C GLU A 39 -11.14 -4.33 13.69
N ILE A 40 -10.96 -5.65 13.66
CA ILE A 40 -11.54 -6.50 12.62
C ILE A 40 -12.70 -7.26 13.25
N GLN A 41 -13.92 -6.87 12.88
CA GLN A 41 -15.10 -7.65 13.25
C GLN A 41 -15.20 -8.85 12.31
N LYS A 42 -14.82 -10.03 12.82
CA LYS A 42 -15.00 -11.30 12.11
C LYS A 42 -16.50 -11.62 12.02
N THR A 43 -17.15 -11.21 10.95
CA THR A 43 -18.52 -11.65 10.67
C THR A 43 -18.49 -13.10 10.19
N GLN A 44 -19.41 -13.93 10.67
CA GLN A 44 -19.37 -15.39 10.46
C GLN A 44 -19.68 -15.85 9.02
N THR A 45 -19.96 -14.93 8.09
CA THR A 45 -20.71 -15.26 6.87
C THR A 45 -19.91 -15.34 5.57
N ASN A 46 -18.65 -14.93 5.52
CA ASN A 46 -17.62 -15.28 4.51
C ASN A 46 -16.38 -14.44 4.81
N PRO A 47 -15.15 -14.98 4.71
CA PRO A 47 -13.96 -14.15 4.80
C PRO A 47 -13.86 -13.30 3.53
N SER A 48 -13.98 -11.98 3.66
CA SER A 48 -13.80 -11.07 2.54
C SER A 48 -12.45 -11.28 1.87
N GLN A 49 -12.43 -11.12 0.55
CA GLN A 49 -11.27 -11.44 -0.29
C GLN A 49 -10.25 -10.30 -0.30
N ALA A 50 -10.66 -9.07 -0.02
CA ALA A 50 -9.73 -7.95 0.12
C ALA A 50 -10.02 -7.16 1.40
N TRP A 51 -8.95 -6.79 2.11
CA TRP A 51 -9.00 -5.99 3.33
C TRP A 51 -8.06 -4.81 3.21
N ALA A 52 -8.59 -3.59 3.22
CA ALA A 52 -7.81 -2.37 3.12
C ALA A 52 -7.72 -1.64 4.45
N ILE A 53 -6.54 -1.11 4.77
CA ILE A 53 -6.32 -0.22 5.92
C ILE A 53 -5.45 0.96 5.50
N SER A 54 -5.79 2.16 5.98
CA SER A 54 -4.93 3.35 5.86
C SER A 54 -4.04 3.46 7.08
N THR A 55 -2.75 3.72 6.87
CA THR A 55 -1.80 4.02 7.94
C THR A 55 -1.62 5.52 8.17
N GLU A 56 -2.17 6.40 7.32
CA GLU A 56 -1.97 7.85 7.39
C GLU A 56 -0.48 8.19 7.68
N SER A 57 0.40 7.57 6.90
CA SER A 57 1.85 7.53 7.13
C SER A 57 2.66 8.33 6.10
N ARG A 58 1.99 8.87 5.07
CA ARG A 58 2.65 9.65 4.02
C ARG A 58 3.44 10.85 4.55
N ASN A 59 2.85 11.61 5.47
CA ASN A 59 3.38 12.91 5.92
C ASN A 59 3.88 12.91 7.38
N VAL A 60 4.20 11.73 7.93
CA VAL A 60 4.75 11.59 9.28
C VAL A 60 6.24 11.29 9.22
N SER A 61 6.90 11.22 10.39
CA SER A 61 8.32 10.85 10.44
C SER A 61 8.54 9.42 9.91
N PRO A 62 9.72 9.11 9.35
CA PRO A 62 10.04 7.75 8.91
C PRO A 62 9.86 6.69 10.00
N GLN A 63 10.19 7.03 11.26
CA GLN A 63 10.02 6.15 12.41
C GLN A 63 8.53 5.88 12.69
N ASP A 64 7.69 6.91 12.66
CA ASP A 64 6.25 6.74 12.87
C ASP A 64 5.62 5.95 11.73
N ALA A 65 6.02 6.23 10.48
CA ALA A 65 5.54 5.49 9.32
C ALA A 65 5.90 4.00 9.41
N PHE A 66 7.13 3.69 9.83
CA PHE A 66 7.60 2.33 10.08
C PHE A 66 6.71 1.62 11.11
N GLU A 67 6.50 2.21 12.29
CA GLU A 67 5.72 1.58 13.36
C GLU A 67 4.23 1.45 12.98
N LYS A 68 3.64 2.44 12.32
CA LYS A 68 2.25 2.36 11.86
C LYS A 68 2.04 1.22 10.86
N VAL A 69 2.93 1.09 9.87
CA VAL A 69 2.84 0.01 8.87
C VAL A 69 3.12 -1.35 9.50
N LYS A 70 4.10 -1.44 10.41
CA LYS A 70 4.38 -2.66 11.18
C LYS A 70 3.16 -3.13 11.95
N ASN A 71 2.48 -2.22 12.66
CA ASN A 71 1.27 -2.55 13.43
C ASN A 71 0.13 -3.01 12.51
N ALA A 72 -0.08 -2.34 11.37
CA ALA A 72 -1.09 -2.74 10.38
C ALA A 72 -0.79 -4.13 9.78
N ALA A 73 0.48 -4.40 9.47
CA ALA A 73 0.91 -5.70 8.96
C ALA A 73 0.69 -6.81 10.01
N GLN A 74 1.06 -6.57 11.26
CA GLN A 74 0.85 -7.52 12.36
C GLN A 74 -0.64 -7.79 12.61
N LEU A 75 -1.48 -6.76 12.54
CA LEU A 75 -2.93 -6.93 12.60
C LEU A 75 -3.43 -7.87 11.50
N PHE A 76 -3.01 -7.67 10.27
CA PHE A 76 -3.38 -8.53 9.15
C PHE A 76 -2.87 -9.96 9.31
N VAL A 77 -1.62 -10.16 9.70
CA VAL A 77 -1.06 -11.50 9.96
C VAL A 77 -1.86 -12.24 11.04
N ASN A 78 -2.17 -11.56 12.15
CA ASN A 78 -2.82 -12.20 13.30
C ASN A 78 -4.31 -12.48 13.06
N GLU A 79 -5.02 -11.55 12.41
CA GLU A 79 -6.48 -11.61 12.33
C GLU A 79 -7.01 -12.21 11.03
N ILE A 80 -6.31 -11.99 9.91
CA ILE A 80 -6.76 -12.36 8.56
C ILE A 80 -5.86 -13.43 7.95
N ASN A 81 -4.54 -13.31 8.15
CA ASN A 81 -3.49 -14.12 7.52
C ASN A 81 -3.66 -14.20 5.99
N PRO A 82 -3.60 -13.06 5.26
CA PRO A 82 -3.85 -13.02 3.82
C PRO A 82 -2.72 -13.68 3.02
N ASP A 83 -3.06 -14.22 1.85
CA ASP A 83 -2.10 -14.86 0.93
C ASP A 83 -1.20 -13.83 0.24
N PHE A 84 -1.72 -12.62 0.04
CA PHE A 84 -1.00 -11.53 -0.62
C PHE A 84 -1.06 -10.23 0.18
N PHE A 85 0.03 -9.47 0.13
CA PHE A 85 0.09 -8.11 0.66
C PHE A 85 0.27 -7.12 -0.49
N TYR A 86 -0.59 -6.11 -0.53
CA TYR A 86 -0.51 -5.00 -1.49
C TYR A 86 -0.24 -3.70 -0.74
N LYS A 87 0.99 -3.20 -0.83
CA LYS A 87 1.34 -1.88 -0.31
C LYS A 87 0.94 -0.83 -1.33
N LYS A 88 -0.13 -0.09 -1.06
CA LYS A 88 -0.51 1.07 -1.87
C LYS A 88 0.36 2.26 -1.48
N ILE A 89 1.07 2.78 -2.49
CA ILE A 89 1.94 3.97 -2.39
C ILE A 89 1.43 5.09 -3.29
N ASP A 90 1.92 6.31 -3.07
CA ASP A 90 1.72 7.43 -3.96
C ASP A 90 2.37 7.18 -5.34
N SER A 91 1.60 7.33 -6.42
CA SER A 91 2.11 7.10 -7.79
C SER A 91 3.15 8.13 -8.22
N THR A 92 3.27 9.25 -7.51
CA THR A 92 4.33 10.24 -7.68
C THR A 92 5.49 10.06 -6.67
N VAL A 93 5.61 8.86 -6.07
CA VAL A 93 6.66 8.44 -5.14
C VAL A 93 6.94 9.40 -3.96
N ARG A 94 5.92 10.08 -3.44
CA ARG A 94 6.02 10.84 -2.18
C ARG A 94 5.90 9.91 -0.96
N GLY A 95 6.34 10.42 0.19
CA GLY A 95 6.18 9.77 1.49
C GLY A 95 7.28 8.76 1.82
N ASN A 96 7.00 7.93 2.81
CA ASN A 96 7.97 7.09 3.50
C ASN A 96 8.17 5.69 2.86
N ILE A 97 8.11 5.60 1.53
CA ILE A 97 7.99 4.32 0.78
C ILE A 97 9.03 3.28 1.22
N ALA A 98 10.31 3.66 1.29
CA ALA A 98 11.37 2.71 1.62
C ALA A 98 11.19 2.10 3.02
N VAL A 99 10.98 2.94 4.05
CA VAL A 99 10.83 2.45 5.43
C VAL A 99 9.51 1.69 5.63
N GLU A 100 8.46 2.05 4.91
CA GLU A 100 7.18 1.33 4.94
C GLU A 100 7.26 -0.04 4.26
N VAL A 101 8.04 -0.17 3.16
CA VAL A 101 8.30 -1.48 2.55
C VAL A 101 9.17 -2.34 3.45
N LEU A 102 10.22 -1.75 4.05
CA LEU A 102 11.10 -2.48 4.98
C LEU A 102 10.35 -2.98 6.22
N SER A 103 9.40 -2.21 6.75
CA SER A 103 8.59 -2.67 7.89
C SER A 103 7.71 -3.85 7.53
N LEU A 104 7.15 -3.89 6.31
CA LEU A 104 6.41 -5.06 5.81
C LEU A 104 7.30 -6.28 5.67
N LEU A 105 8.45 -6.15 5.00
CA LEU A 105 9.38 -7.26 4.82
C LEU A 105 9.84 -7.83 6.16
N GLN A 106 10.06 -6.97 7.17
CA GLN A 106 10.40 -7.40 8.52
C GLN A 106 9.28 -8.19 9.21
N VAL A 107 8.03 -7.74 9.12
CA VAL A 107 6.90 -8.44 9.76
C VAL A 107 6.59 -9.76 9.07
N LEU A 108 6.70 -9.80 7.75
CA LEU A 108 6.36 -10.96 6.93
C LEU A 108 7.51 -11.96 6.79
N GLU A 109 8.71 -11.60 7.26
CA GLU A 109 9.94 -12.37 7.07
C GLU A 109 10.22 -12.68 5.58
N TRP A 110 9.99 -11.69 4.72
CA TRP A 110 10.21 -11.78 3.28
C TRP A 110 11.52 -11.13 2.86
N ASP A 111 12.18 -11.71 1.86
CA ASP A 111 13.48 -11.22 1.38
C ASP A 111 13.36 -10.01 0.44
N ALA A 112 12.22 -9.84 -0.25
CA ALA A 112 12.08 -8.84 -1.30
C ALA A 112 10.62 -8.40 -1.54
N ALA A 113 10.47 -7.19 -2.08
CA ALA A 113 9.21 -6.64 -2.58
C ALA A 113 9.37 -6.13 -4.02
N ILE A 114 8.29 -6.19 -4.79
CA ILE A 114 8.23 -5.61 -6.14
C ILE A 114 7.59 -4.23 -6.03
N VAL A 115 8.32 -3.17 -6.39
CA VAL A 115 7.85 -1.79 -6.31
C VAL A 115 7.47 -1.27 -7.70
N MET A 116 6.18 -1.02 -7.92
CA MET A 116 5.63 -0.59 -9.22
C MET A 116 4.74 0.65 -9.05
N PRO A 117 5.32 1.87 -8.98
CA PRO A 117 4.55 3.11 -8.81
C PRO A 117 3.88 3.60 -10.10
N ALA A 118 4.10 2.93 -11.23
CA ALA A 118 3.60 3.35 -12.54
C ALA A 118 2.07 3.40 -12.55
N PHE A 119 1.53 4.51 -13.06
CA PHE A 119 0.10 4.69 -13.32
C PHE A 119 -0.07 5.33 -14.71
N PRO A 120 -0.07 4.51 -15.78
CA PRO A 120 0.03 5.01 -17.15
C PRO A 120 -1.13 5.93 -17.58
N GLN A 121 -2.35 5.68 -17.09
CA GLN A 121 -3.53 6.50 -17.40
C GLN A 121 -3.33 7.96 -17.00
N GLU A 122 -2.52 8.19 -15.96
CA GLU A 122 -2.20 9.50 -15.44
C GLU A 122 -0.83 10.04 -15.91
N GLY A 123 -0.20 9.35 -16.86
CA GLY A 123 1.12 9.71 -17.38
C GLY A 123 2.28 9.42 -16.42
N ARG A 124 2.10 8.58 -15.39
CA ARG A 124 3.19 8.08 -14.54
C ARG A 124 3.76 6.78 -15.12
N ILE A 125 5.00 6.79 -15.56
CA ILE A 125 5.63 5.66 -16.27
C ILE A 125 6.97 5.30 -15.62
N THR A 126 7.20 4.00 -15.38
CA THR A 126 8.52 3.49 -14.96
C THR A 126 9.19 2.77 -16.13
N VAL A 127 10.40 3.21 -16.51
CA VAL A 127 11.17 2.62 -17.61
C VAL A 127 12.66 2.60 -17.26
N GLY A 128 13.30 1.44 -17.40
CA GLY A 128 14.74 1.29 -17.11
C GLY A 128 15.15 1.69 -15.68
N GLY A 129 14.24 1.60 -14.71
CA GLY A 129 14.45 2.04 -13.33
C GLY A 129 14.14 3.52 -13.07
N TYR A 130 13.90 4.32 -14.11
CA TYR A 130 13.50 5.72 -13.98
C TYR A 130 11.99 5.86 -13.88
N HIS A 131 11.52 6.73 -13.00
CA HIS A 131 10.11 7.06 -12.89
C HIS A 131 9.83 8.46 -13.45
N LEU A 132 8.88 8.53 -14.38
CA LEU A 132 8.57 9.71 -15.18
C LEU A 132 7.14 10.17 -14.88
N LEU A 133 6.95 11.47 -14.74
CA LEU A 133 5.65 12.13 -14.75
C LEU A 133 5.51 12.92 -16.06
N LYS A 134 4.57 12.48 -16.91
CA LYS A 134 4.29 13.08 -18.24
C LYS A 134 5.56 13.22 -19.10
N GLY A 135 6.43 12.21 -19.04
CA GLY A 135 7.69 12.15 -19.80
C GLY A 135 8.89 12.86 -19.15
N VAL A 136 8.71 13.51 -18.00
CA VAL A 136 9.78 14.19 -17.27
C VAL A 136 10.19 13.33 -16.06
N PRO A 137 11.49 13.07 -15.81
CA PRO A 137 11.94 12.40 -14.59
C PRO A 137 11.39 13.09 -13.35
N ILE A 138 10.87 12.31 -12.42
CA ILE A 138 10.05 12.86 -11.33
C ILE A 138 10.83 13.83 -10.43
N GLU A 139 12.13 13.60 -10.28
CA GLU A 139 13.09 14.47 -9.58
C GLU A 139 13.27 15.85 -10.26
N ARG A 140 12.82 16.00 -11.51
CA ARG A 140 12.85 17.25 -12.29
C ARG A 140 11.49 17.94 -12.40
N THR A 141 10.49 17.45 -11.68
CA THR A 141 9.13 18.03 -11.67
C THR A 141 8.88 18.89 -10.45
N GLU A 142 7.69 19.49 -10.37
CA GLU A 142 7.20 20.19 -9.18
C GLU A 142 7.17 19.28 -7.93
N MET A 143 7.04 17.96 -8.11
CA MET A 143 6.99 16.99 -7.01
C MET A 143 8.29 16.94 -6.21
N ALA A 144 9.44 17.16 -6.87
CA ALA A 144 10.75 17.25 -6.22
C ALA A 144 10.86 18.44 -5.25
N ARG A 145 10.07 19.49 -5.48
CA ARG A 145 10.06 20.73 -4.68
C ARG A 145 8.91 20.75 -3.66
N GLY A 146 8.22 19.64 -3.48
CA GLY A 146 7.10 19.52 -2.55
C GLY A 146 7.53 19.77 -1.10
N PRO A 147 6.75 20.53 -0.31
CA PRO A 147 7.15 20.95 1.04
C PRO A 147 7.22 19.81 2.07
N GLN A 148 6.53 18.69 1.84
CA GLN A 148 6.38 17.61 2.82
C GLN A 148 7.17 16.34 2.48
N SER A 149 7.58 16.13 1.24
CA SER A 149 8.35 14.96 0.79
C SER A 149 9.08 15.27 -0.51
N PRO A 150 10.18 16.05 -0.46
CA PRO A 150 10.98 16.34 -1.64
C PRO A 150 11.60 15.04 -2.16
N ILE A 151 11.52 14.85 -3.47
CA ILE A 151 12.09 13.69 -4.18
C ILE A 151 13.47 14.11 -4.69
N SER A 152 14.50 13.36 -4.32
CA SER A 152 15.91 13.63 -4.64
C SER A 152 16.57 12.49 -5.40
#